data_AF-X1SZ64-F1
#
_entry.id   AF-X1SZ64-F1
#
_cell.length_a   1.000
_cell.length_b   1.000
_cell.length_c   1.000
_cell.angle_alpha   90.00
_cell.angle_beta   90.00
_cell.angle_gamma   90.00
#
_symmetry.space_group_name_H-M   'P 1'
#
loop_
_entity.id
_entity.type
_entity.pdbx_description
1 polymer ?
#
loop_
_entity_poly.entity_id
_entity_poly.type
_entity_poly.pdbx_seq_one_letter_code
_entity_poly.pdbx_strand_id
1 'polypeptide(L)'
;TNILDSGFNFTIELFIGAGAFVCGEETALISSIEGKMGEPRARPPFPAQSGLRESPTNINNVETWANIPVIITRGANWYSRIGTKKCKGTKVFSLVGKVKNTGLIEVPMGMTLREIIYEVGGGIADDKEFKAVQTGGPSG
;
A
#
# COMPACT_ATOMS: atom_id res chain seq x y z
N THR A 1 -17.77 1.41 20.75
CA THR A 1 -17.48 0.74 22.04
C THR A 1 -18.22 -0.59 22.06
N ASN A 2 -17.59 -1.63 22.62
CA ASN A 2 -18.01 -3.02 22.73
C ASN A 2 -18.36 -3.68 21.38
N ILE A 3 -17.35 -3.93 20.55
CA ILE A 3 -17.53 -4.52 19.22
C ILE A 3 -18.05 -5.96 19.37
N LEU A 4 -19.25 -6.23 18.84
CA LEU A 4 -19.89 -7.55 18.84
C LEU A 4 -19.99 -8.19 20.24
N ASP A 5 -20.23 -7.38 21.27
CA ASP A 5 -20.32 -7.82 22.68
C ASP A 5 -19.08 -8.56 23.22
N SER A 6 -17.93 -8.38 22.57
CA SER A 6 -16.68 -9.06 22.92
C SER A 6 -15.95 -8.46 24.12
N GLY A 7 -16.40 -7.32 24.65
CA GLY A 7 -15.66 -6.51 25.63
C GLY A 7 -14.55 -5.65 25.02
N PHE A 8 -14.31 -5.73 23.71
CA PHE A 8 -13.27 -4.96 23.02
C PHE A 8 -13.78 -3.61 22.52
N ASN A 9 -13.01 -2.56 22.78
CA ASN A 9 -13.30 -1.19 22.37
C ASN A 9 -12.29 -0.72 21.32
N PHE A 10 -12.78 -0.29 20.17
CA PHE A 10 -11.96 0.31 19.13
C PHE A 10 -12.72 1.46 18.47
N THR A 11 -12.02 2.56 18.25
CA THR A 11 -12.54 3.80 17.67
C THR A 11 -11.65 4.18 16.50
N ILE A 12 -12.26 4.58 15.39
CA ILE A 12 -11.56 5.07 14.21
C ILE A 12 -11.81 6.57 14.10
N GLU A 13 -10.72 7.32 13.98
CA GLU A 13 -10.74 8.75 13.68
C GLU A 13 -10.11 8.97 12.31
N LEU A 14 -10.70 9.87 11.51
CA LEU A 14 -10.19 10.23 10.19
C LEU A 14 -9.43 11.56 10.29
N PHE A 15 -8.18 11.56 9.84
CA PHE A 15 -7.37 12.76 9.70
C PHE A 15 -7.17 13.07 8.22
N ILE A 16 -7.52 14.30 7.81
CA ILE A 16 -7.38 14.76 6.43
C ILE A 16 -6.09 15.59 6.33
N GLY A 17 -5.15 15.14 5.51
CA GLY A 17 -3.90 15.86 5.25
C GLY A 17 -4.10 17.09 4.37
N ALA A 18 -3.11 18.00 4.37
CA ALA A 18 -3.14 19.27 3.64
C ALA A 18 -2.54 19.21 2.21
N GLY A 19 -2.41 18.01 1.62
CA GLY A 19 -1.93 17.84 0.24
C GLY A 19 -0.41 17.78 0.06
N ALA A 20 0.38 17.68 1.13
CA ALA A 20 1.83 17.55 1.04
C ALA A 20 2.27 16.10 0.77
N PHE A 21 2.99 15.88 -0.35
CA PHE A 21 3.49 14.54 -0.75
C PHE A 21 4.41 13.91 0.32
N VAL A 22 5.24 14.73 0.98
CA VAL A 22 6.17 14.27 2.04
C VAL A 22 5.44 13.67 3.24
N CYS A 23 4.20 14.08 3.52
CA CYS A 23 3.41 13.52 4.61
C CYS A 23 2.97 12.06 4.36
N GLY A 24 3.27 11.49 3.19
CA GLY A 24 3.16 10.06 2.96
C GLY A 24 4.28 9.24 3.62
N GLU A 25 5.37 9.89 4.04
CA GLU A 25 6.43 9.27 4.83
C GLU A 25 5.96 9.02 6.27
N GLU A 26 6.38 7.90 6.86
CA GLU A 26 5.91 7.38 8.14
C GLU A 26 5.98 8.40 9.30
N THR A 27 7.15 9.02 9.50
CA THR A 27 7.36 9.97 10.60
C THR A 27 6.78 11.35 10.32
N ALA A 28 6.81 11.79 9.06
CA ALA A 28 6.15 13.01 8.61
C ALA A 28 4.63 12.93 8.77
N LEU A 29 4.02 11.77 8.51
CA LEU A 29 2.60 11.51 8.73
C LEU A 29 2.23 11.71 10.20
N ILE A 30 3.01 11.17 11.12
CA ILE A 30 2.80 11.35 12.56
C ILE A 30 2.85 12.84 12.93
N SER A 31 3.91 13.55 12.50
CA SER A 31 4.06 14.98 12.77
C SER A 31 2.85 15.78 12.25
N SER A 32 2.36 15.44 11.06
CA SER A 32 1.17 16.07 10.46
C SER A 32 -0.11 15.79 11.27
N ILE A 33 -0.31 14.58 11.78
CA ILE A 33 -1.46 14.23 12.62
C ILE A 33 -1.39 14.96 13.97
N GLU A 34 -0.19 15.19 14.49
CA GLU A 34 0.04 15.98 15.71
C GLU A 34 -0.11 17.50 15.51
N GLY A 35 -0.44 17.96 14.30
CA GLY A 35 -0.57 19.38 13.97
C GLY A 35 0.75 20.13 13.84
N LYS A 36 1.87 19.40 13.73
CA LYS A 36 3.21 19.95 13.47
C LYS A 36 3.49 19.99 11.98
N MET A 37 4.59 20.63 11.58
CA MET A 37 5.05 20.52 10.20
C MET A 37 5.37 19.06 9.85
N GLY A 38 4.94 18.63 8.66
CA GLY A 38 5.10 17.27 8.14
C GLY A 38 6.53 16.97 7.70
N GLU A 39 7.49 17.16 8.59
CA GLU A 39 8.90 16.88 8.34
C GLU A 39 9.27 15.47 8.83
N PRO A 40 10.00 14.68 8.03
CA PRO A 40 10.52 13.39 8.47
C PRO A 40 11.46 13.57 9.66
N ARG A 41 11.37 12.66 10.62
CA ARG A 41 12.24 12.61 11.80
C ARG A 41 13.28 11.50 11.63
N ALA A 42 14.51 11.78 12.04
CA ALA A 42 15.54 10.76 12.11
C ALA A 42 15.14 9.67 13.13
N ARG A 43 15.40 8.42 12.77
CA ARG A 43 15.26 7.26 13.68
C ARG A 43 16.63 6.99 14.31
N PRO A 44 16.71 6.57 15.59
CA PRO A 44 15.64 6.23 16.54
C PRO A 44 15.00 7.43 17.29
N PRO A 45 13.82 7.26 17.95
CA PRO A 45 13.06 6.01 18.10
C PRO A 45 12.27 5.63 16.84
N PHE A 46 11.99 4.32 16.69
CA PHE A 46 11.08 3.86 15.64
C PHE A 46 9.62 4.10 16.07
N PRO A 47 8.69 4.43 15.14
CA PRO A 47 7.28 4.65 15.49
C PRO A 47 6.62 3.51 16.24
N ALA A 48 6.99 2.26 15.92
CA ALA A 48 6.50 1.06 16.62
C ALA A 48 6.87 1.06 18.12
N GLN A 49 7.92 1.78 18.53
CA GLN A 49 8.33 1.95 19.92
C GLN A 49 7.73 3.22 20.53
N SER A 50 7.84 4.34 19.81
CA SER A 50 7.28 5.64 20.22
C SER A 50 6.98 6.47 18.97
N GLY A 51 5.70 6.54 18.62
CA GLY A 51 5.20 7.17 17.40
C GLY A 51 4.22 8.29 17.72
N LEU A 52 2.95 8.11 17.36
CA LEU A 52 1.89 9.09 17.56
C LEU A 52 1.68 9.37 19.05
N ARG A 53 1.83 10.64 19.46
CA ARG A 53 1.71 11.07 20.86
C ARG A 53 2.58 10.22 21.78
N GLU A 54 3.81 9.97 21.33
CA GLU A 54 4.84 9.19 22.03
C GLU A 54 4.46 7.72 22.34
N SER A 55 3.34 7.23 21.78
CA SER A 55 2.83 5.89 22.02
C SER A 55 3.27 4.91 20.92
N PRO A 56 3.43 3.60 21.23
CA PRO A 56 3.72 2.57 20.24
C PRO A 56 2.71 2.60 19.08
N THR A 57 3.19 2.86 17.86
CA THR A 57 2.33 3.08 16.68
C THR A 57 2.84 2.31 15.48
N ASN A 58 2.04 1.36 14.98
CA ASN A 58 2.32 0.69 13.72
C ASN A 58 1.65 1.44 12.56
N ILE A 59 2.45 1.82 11.57
CA ILE A 59 1.98 2.49 10.37
C ILE A 59 2.03 1.50 9.20
N ASN A 60 0.90 1.35 8.54
CA ASN A 60 0.78 0.49 7.37
C ASN A 60 -0.06 1.18 6.31
N ASN A 61 0.24 0.88 5.04
CA ASN A 61 -0.57 1.34 3.92
C ASN A 61 -1.99 0.74 3.99
N VAL A 62 -2.95 1.45 3.39
CA VAL A 62 -4.35 1.03 3.28
C VAL A 62 -4.48 -0.38 2.68
N GLU A 63 -3.72 -0.71 1.64
CA GLU A 63 -3.77 -2.03 0.99
C GLU A 63 -3.35 -3.15 1.95
N THR A 64 -2.35 -2.89 2.80
CA THR A 64 -1.92 -3.86 3.82
C THR A 64 -3.05 -4.17 4.78
N TRP A 65 -3.75 -3.15 5.29
CA TRP A 65 -4.90 -3.34 6.18
C TRP A 65 -6.08 -3.99 5.48
N ALA A 66 -6.35 -3.63 4.21
CA ALA A 66 -7.43 -4.21 3.42
C ALA A 66 -7.26 -5.72 3.18
N ASN A 67 -6.02 -6.21 3.16
CA ASN A 67 -5.73 -7.64 3.03
C ASN A 67 -5.97 -8.43 4.32
N ILE A 68 -5.94 -7.80 5.51
CA ILE A 68 -6.04 -8.51 6.80
C ILE A 68 -7.35 -9.27 7.00
N PRO A 69 -8.55 -8.70 6.75
CA PRO A 69 -9.81 -9.43 6.93
C PRO A 69 -9.88 -10.70 6.07
N VAL A 70 -9.39 -10.64 4.83
CA VAL A 70 -9.37 -11.79 3.92
C VAL A 70 -8.39 -12.86 4.40
N ILE A 71 -7.21 -12.45 4.89
CA ILE A 71 -6.22 -13.36 5.47
C ILE A 71 -6.77 -14.05 6.73
N ILE A 72 -7.48 -13.33 7.61
CA ILE A 72 -8.07 -13.90 8.82
C ILE A 72 -9.18 -14.90 8.47
N THR A 73 -10.05 -14.54 7.53
CA THR A 73 -11.22 -15.36 7.17
C THR A 73 -10.87 -16.59 6.34
N ARG A 74 -9.85 -16.51 5.46
CA ARG A 74 -9.43 -17.63 4.59
C ARG A 74 -8.19 -18.37 5.08
N GLY A 75 -7.47 -17.79 6.05
CA GLY A 75 -6.25 -18.32 6.64
C GLY A 75 -4.97 -17.91 5.89
N ALA A 76 -3.88 -17.76 6.65
CA ALA A 76 -2.57 -17.35 6.12
C ALA A 76 -1.98 -18.36 5.10
N ASN A 77 -2.28 -19.65 5.25
CA ASN A 77 -1.85 -20.68 4.31
C ASN A 77 -2.52 -20.53 2.93
N TRP A 78 -3.75 -20.05 2.89
CA TRP A 78 -4.42 -19.77 1.62
C TRP A 78 -3.75 -18.57 0.92
N TYR A 79 -3.54 -17.47 1.64
CA TYR A 79 -2.93 -16.26 1.08
C TYR A 79 -1.49 -16.51 0.61
N SER A 80 -0.70 -17.28 1.37
CA SER A 80 0.70 -17.58 1.05
C SER A 80 0.91 -18.59 -0.08
N ARG A 81 -0.16 -19.24 -0.57
CA ARG A 81 -0.11 -20.04 -1.81
C ARG A 81 -0.11 -19.17 -3.06
N ILE A 82 -0.53 -17.91 -2.95
CA ILE A 82 -0.56 -16.95 -4.06
C ILE A 82 0.80 -16.26 -4.14
N GLY A 83 1.28 -16.08 -5.37
CA GLY A 83 2.56 -15.45 -5.67
C GLY A 83 3.77 -16.37 -5.53
N THR A 84 4.97 -15.79 -5.37
CA THR A 84 6.24 -16.54 -5.37
C THR A 84 6.57 -17.14 -3.99
N LYS A 85 7.72 -17.84 -3.87
CA LYS A 85 8.20 -18.32 -2.56
C LYS A 85 8.53 -17.17 -1.58
N LYS A 86 9.07 -16.05 -2.09
CA LYS A 86 9.56 -14.93 -1.26
C LYS A 86 8.54 -13.79 -1.13
N CYS A 87 7.71 -13.58 -2.14
CA CYS A 87 6.70 -12.51 -2.16
C CYS A 87 5.31 -13.14 -2.29
N LYS A 88 4.55 -13.12 -1.20
CA LYS A 88 3.25 -13.80 -1.05
C LYS A 88 2.09 -12.85 -1.31
N GLY A 89 0.97 -13.42 -1.76
CA GLY A 89 -0.28 -12.70 -1.95
C GLY A 89 -0.39 -12.00 -3.29
N THR A 90 -1.29 -11.04 -3.35
CA THR A 90 -1.56 -10.21 -4.52
C THR A 90 -1.08 -8.79 -4.28
N LYS A 91 -1.02 -8.01 -5.36
CA LYS A 91 -0.71 -6.59 -5.33
C LYS A 91 -1.59 -5.85 -6.32
N VAL A 92 -2.14 -4.73 -5.88
CA VAL A 92 -2.90 -3.83 -6.73
C VAL A 92 -1.93 -2.86 -7.40
N PHE A 93 -1.98 -2.79 -8.72
CA PHE A 93 -1.24 -1.84 -9.54
C PHE A 93 -2.18 -0.91 -10.28
N SER A 94 -1.75 0.34 -10.44
CA SER A 94 -2.36 1.28 -11.38
C SER A 94 -1.61 1.21 -12.69
N LEU A 95 -2.23 0.61 -13.70
CA LEU A 95 -1.71 0.51 -15.05
C LEU A 95 -2.14 1.76 -15.83
N VAL A 96 -1.19 2.67 -16.05
CA VAL A 96 -1.41 3.98 -16.67
C VAL A 96 -0.40 4.26 -17.78
N GLY A 97 -0.65 5.28 -18.58
CA GLY A 97 0.27 5.71 -19.64
C GLY A 97 -0.10 5.14 -21.01
N LYS A 98 0.91 4.74 -21.79
CA LYS A 98 0.78 4.38 -23.22
C LYS A 98 0.50 2.89 -23.44
N VAL A 99 -0.50 2.37 -22.76
CA VAL A 99 -0.95 0.97 -22.82
C VAL A 99 -2.41 0.94 -23.27
N LYS A 100 -2.85 -0.10 -23.98
CA LYS A 100 -4.20 -0.12 -24.58
C LYS A 100 -5.29 -0.12 -23.52
N ASN A 101 -5.15 -0.97 -22.51
CA ASN A 101 -6.08 -1.08 -21.39
C ASN A 101 -5.44 -0.46 -20.14
N THR A 102 -5.97 0.68 -19.70
CA THR A 102 -5.56 1.33 -18.45
C THR A 102 -6.57 1.04 -17.35
N GLY A 103 -6.12 1.06 -16.09
CA GLY A 103 -6.99 0.83 -14.95
C GLY A 103 -6.26 0.31 -13.72
N LEU A 104 -7.04 -0.06 -12.70
CA LEU A 104 -6.55 -0.78 -11.53
C LEU A 104 -6.60 -2.27 -11.81
N ILE A 105 -5.49 -2.95 -11.56
CA ILE A 105 -5.37 -4.39 -11.74
C ILE A 105 -4.86 -5.00 -10.44
N GLU A 106 -5.40 -6.15 -10.06
CA GLU A 106 -4.87 -6.94 -8.96
C GLU A 106 -4.21 -8.19 -9.56
N VAL A 107 -2.92 -8.38 -9.27
CA VAL A 107 -2.13 -9.49 -9.83
C VAL A 107 -1.39 -10.24 -8.73
N PRO A 108 -1.12 -11.55 -8.92
CA PRO A 108 -0.29 -12.30 -7.98
C PRO A 108 1.14 -11.74 -7.98
N MET A 109 1.73 -11.67 -6.78
CA MET A 109 3.11 -11.25 -6.63
C MET A 109 4.06 -12.19 -7.39
N GLY A 110 4.86 -11.65 -8.31
CA GLY A 110 5.76 -12.43 -9.16
C GLY A 110 5.40 -12.42 -10.64
N MET A 111 4.21 -11.94 -11.00
CA MET A 111 3.90 -11.63 -12.39
C MET A 111 4.90 -10.62 -12.95
N THR A 112 5.41 -10.89 -14.13
CA THR A 112 6.40 -10.04 -14.79
C THR A 112 5.74 -8.78 -15.36
N LEU A 113 6.52 -7.70 -15.50
CA LEU A 113 6.02 -6.48 -16.15
C LEU A 113 5.58 -6.74 -17.60
N ARG A 114 6.21 -7.69 -18.29
CA ARG A 114 5.82 -8.09 -19.65
C ARG A 114 4.41 -8.67 -19.66
N GLU A 115 4.11 -9.63 -18.78
CA GLU A 115 2.78 -10.22 -18.67
C GLU A 115 1.75 -9.15 -18.30
N ILE A 116 2.06 -8.27 -17.35
CA ILE A 116 1.17 -7.15 -16.99
C ILE A 116 0.87 -6.26 -18.19
N ILE A 117 1.89 -5.85 -18.96
CA ILE A 117 1.71 -4.93 -20.08
C ILE A 117 0.97 -5.58 -21.25
N TYR A 118 1.33 -6.80 -21.62
CA TYR A 118 0.82 -7.43 -22.84
C TYR A 118 -0.43 -8.28 -22.61
N GLU A 119 -0.52 -9.01 -21.51
CA GLU A 119 -1.66 -9.89 -21.24
C GLU A 119 -2.82 -9.12 -20.60
N VAL A 120 -2.52 -8.26 -19.61
CA VAL A 120 -3.56 -7.46 -18.92
C VAL A 120 -3.78 -6.14 -19.64
N GLY A 121 -2.70 -5.44 -19.95
CA GLY A 121 -2.73 -4.15 -20.64
C GLY A 121 -3.07 -4.20 -22.13
N GLY A 122 -3.04 -5.38 -22.75
CA GLY A 122 -3.29 -5.54 -24.19
C GLY A 122 -2.17 -5.00 -25.09
N GLY A 123 -1.01 -4.69 -24.52
CA GLY A 123 0.15 -4.15 -25.23
C GLY A 123 0.17 -2.62 -25.31
N ILE A 124 1.06 -2.10 -26.14
CA ILE A 124 1.32 -0.66 -26.25
C ILE A 124 0.25 -0.01 -27.12
N ALA A 125 -0.16 1.21 -26.73
CA ALA A 125 -1.08 2.00 -27.54
C ALA A 125 -0.53 2.23 -28.97
N ASP A 126 -1.43 2.24 -29.95
CA ASP A 126 -1.11 2.34 -31.38
C ASP A 126 -0.17 1.26 -31.93
N ASP A 127 -0.08 0.10 -31.26
CA ASP A 127 0.77 -1.03 -31.67
C ASP A 127 2.26 -0.65 -31.81
N LYS A 128 2.71 0.33 -31.03
CA LYS A 128 4.10 0.78 -31.00
C LYS A 128 5.00 -0.21 -30.27
N GLU A 129 6.30 -0.10 -30.53
CA GLU A 129 7.31 -0.87 -29.81
C GLU A 129 7.43 -0.41 -28.34
N PHE A 130 7.58 -1.37 -27.43
CA PHE A 130 7.87 -1.08 -26.03
C PHE A 130 9.26 -0.44 -25.91
N LYS A 131 9.32 0.74 -25.29
CA LYS A 131 10.58 1.45 -25.05
C LYS A 131 11.05 1.40 -23.60
N ALA A 132 10.15 1.70 -22.66
CA ALA A 132 10.46 1.78 -21.25
C ALA A 132 9.17 1.72 -20.42
N VAL A 133 9.34 1.37 -19.13
CA VAL A 133 8.29 1.42 -18.10
C VAL A 133 8.89 2.03 -16.84
N GLN A 134 8.12 2.88 -16.16
CA GLN A 134 8.44 3.38 -14.82
C GLN A 134 7.59 2.63 -13.81
N THR A 135 8.20 2.17 -12.73
CA THR A 135 7.53 1.42 -11.66
C THR A 135 7.81 2.07 -10.32
N GLY A 136 6.86 2.04 -9.39
CA GLY A 136 7.06 2.65 -8.06
C GLY A 136 6.63 4.12 -7.95
N GLY A 137 5.90 4.63 -8.95
CA GLY A 137 5.45 6.02 -8.98
C GLY A 137 6.59 7.00 -9.32
N PRO A 138 6.43 8.31 -9.01
CA PRO A 138 7.43 9.33 -9.32
C PRO A 138 8.82 9.11 -8.69
N SER A 139 8.91 8.22 -7.71
CA SER A 139 10.13 7.94 -6.94
C SER A 139 10.93 6.73 -7.44
N GLY A 140 10.43 6.02 -8.46
CA GLY A 140 11.12 4.86 -9.05
C GLY A 140 11.51 5.05 -10.51
#